data_AF-A0A0B6YU60-F1
#
_entry.id   AF-A0A0B6YU60-F1
#
_cell.length_a   1.000
_cell.length_b   1.000
_cell.length_c   1.000
_cell.angle_alpha   90.00
_cell.angle_beta   90.00
_cell.angle_gamma   90.00
#
_symmetry.space_group_name_H-M   'P 1'
#
loop_
_entity.id
_entity.type
_entity.pdbx_description
1 polymer ?
#
loop_
_entity_poly.entity_id
_entity_poly.type
_entity_poly.pdbx_seq_one_letter_code
_entity_poly.pdbx_strand_id
1 'polypeptide(L)'
;MAQKHLVFSYGTLKSGEPNAHIMTDPATGTYRFIGSGETVKKYPMIVGSQYAIPFLLFIEGKGENVEGEVYEIDDDKFAALDYLEAYPDLYNRHKIGIAMTHDEHRNPVNPGEIRECWVYFLTQYKPEMLEQPCIKNYSSISDDHPPYVENEDLRAYEEIE
;
A
#
# COMPACT_ATOMS: atom_id res chain seq x y z
N MET A 1 -13.23 23.92 3.13
CA MET A 1 -11.80 23.57 3.02
C MET A 1 -11.75 22.08 2.73
N ALA A 2 -11.04 21.63 1.71
CA ALA A 2 -10.87 20.20 1.48
C ALA A 2 -10.15 19.57 2.69
N GLN A 3 -10.63 18.43 3.17
CA GLN A 3 -9.97 17.73 4.26
C GLN A 3 -8.66 17.12 3.73
N LYS A 4 -7.64 17.05 4.60
CA LYS A 4 -6.37 16.42 4.29
C LYS A 4 -6.26 15.10 5.03
N HIS A 5 -5.80 14.08 4.31
CA HIS A 5 -5.65 12.71 4.81
C HIS A 5 -4.21 12.27 4.65
N LEU A 6 -3.66 11.62 5.68
CA LEU A 6 -2.40 10.89 5.54
C LEU A 6 -2.73 9.46 5.14
N VAL A 7 -2.17 9.01 4.02
CA VAL A 7 -2.26 7.63 3.51
C VAL A 7 -0.86 7.03 3.50
N PHE A 8 -0.74 5.78 3.91
CA PHE A 8 0.49 5.01 3.82
C PHE A 8 0.37 3.93 2.74
N SER A 9 1.27 4.01 1.77
CA SER A 9 1.38 3.10 0.63
C SER A 9 2.57 2.17 0.82
N TYR A 10 2.33 0.86 0.78
CA TYR A 10 3.37 -0.17 0.96
C TYR A 10 3.70 -0.93 -0.34
N GLY A 11 2.81 -0.85 -1.34
CA GLY A 11 2.82 -1.70 -2.53
C GLY A 11 3.04 -0.92 -3.83
N THR A 12 2.24 -1.24 -4.84
CA THR A 12 2.42 -0.78 -6.23
C THR A 12 2.25 0.72 -6.45
N LEU A 13 1.67 1.44 -5.48
CA LEU A 13 1.49 2.89 -5.50
C LEU A 13 2.73 3.66 -5.02
N LYS A 14 3.77 2.99 -4.50
CA LYS A 14 5.02 3.66 -4.07
C LYS A 14 5.80 4.21 -5.26
N SER A 15 6.64 5.20 -5.01
CA SER A 15 7.57 5.77 -5.99
C SER A 15 8.47 4.70 -6.61
N GLY A 16 8.48 4.63 -7.94
CA GLY A 16 9.26 3.63 -8.69
C GLY A 16 8.53 2.32 -8.95
N GLU A 17 7.34 2.12 -8.39
CA GLU A 17 6.49 0.96 -8.64
C GLU A 17 5.51 1.21 -9.81
N PRO A 18 4.90 0.15 -10.39
CA PRO A 18 4.11 0.28 -11.62
C PRO A 18 2.93 1.26 -11.54
N ASN A 19 2.25 1.34 -10.40
CA ASN A 19 1.08 2.19 -10.20
C ASN A 19 1.42 3.56 -9.56
N ALA A 20 2.69 3.92 -9.42
CA ALA A 20 3.11 5.20 -8.82
C ALA A 20 2.42 6.41 -9.48
N HIS A 21 2.19 6.32 -10.79
CA HIS A 21 1.55 7.36 -11.58
C HIS A 21 0.14 7.71 -11.07
N ILE A 22 -0.61 6.75 -10.52
CA ILE A 22 -1.97 6.96 -9.99
C ILE A 22 -1.94 7.84 -8.74
N MET A 23 -1.00 7.59 -7.82
CA MET A 23 -0.80 8.44 -6.64
C MET A 23 -0.50 9.88 -7.09
N THR A 24 0.34 10.03 -8.11
CA THR A 24 0.83 11.34 -8.57
C THR A 24 -0.04 12.02 -9.63
N ASP A 25 -1.15 11.42 -10.05
CA ASP A 25 -1.99 11.98 -11.11
C ASP A 25 -2.76 13.22 -10.60
N PRO A 26 -2.53 14.42 -11.15
CA PRO A 26 -3.23 15.63 -10.72
C PRO A 26 -4.71 15.65 -11.14
N ALA A 27 -5.13 14.80 -12.10
CA ALA A 27 -6.53 14.73 -12.53
C ALA A 27 -7.44 14.10 -11.47
N THR A 28 -6.86 13.33 -10.55
CA THR A 28 -7.57 12.63 -9.47
C THR A 28 -7.38 13.31 -8.11
N GLY A 29 -7.02 14.60 -8.07
CA GLY A 29 -6.87 15.38 -6.82
C GLY A 29 -5.42 15.70 -6.45
N THR A 30 -5.23 16.30 -5.28
CA THR A 30 -3.90 16.73 -4.80
C THR A 30 -3.22 15.67 -3.95
N TYR A 31 -1.90 15.59 -4.08
CA TYR A 31 -1.02 14.74 -3.28
C TYR A 31 0.25 15.51 -2.90
N ARG A 32 0.84 15.14 -1.75
CA ARG A 32 2.15 15.61 -1.30
C ARG A 32 2.88 14.46 -0.62
N PHE A 33 4.07 14.14 -1.08
CA PHE A 33 4.94 13.18 -0.40
C PHE A 33 5.41 13.77 0.93
N ILE A 34 5.23 13.03 2.02
CA ILE A 34 5.60 13.46 3.38
C ILE A 34 6.89 12.79 3.84
N GLY A 35 7.18 11.58 3.34
CA GLY A 35 8.34 10.82 3.72
C GLY A 35 8.11 9.32 3.66
N SER A 36 9.08 8.55 4.15
CA SER A 36 9.00 7.08 4.24
C SER A 36 8.95 6.64 5.69
N GLY A 37 8.39 5.46 5.93
CA GLY A 37 8.24 4.90 7.26
C GLY A 37 7.96 3.41 7.23
N GLU A 38 7.76 2.85 8.42
CA GLU A 38 7.33 1.47 8.60
C GLU A 38 6.16 1.38 9.58
N THR A 39 5.32 0.35 9.43
CA THR A 39 4.21 0.12 10.35
C THR A 39 4.74 -0.09 11.77
N VAL A 40 4.12 0.55 12.78
CA VAL A 40 4.54 0.36 14.18
C VAL A 40 4.28 -1.07 14.65
N LYS A 41 3.13 -1.63 14.27
CA LYS A 41 2.78 -3.03 14.50
C LYS A 41 3.24 -3.87 13.31
N LYS A 42 3.49 -5.15 13.58
CA LYS A 42 3.75 -6.13 12.53
C LYS A 42 2.47 -6.53 11.81
N TYR A 43 2.56 -6.68 10.49
CA TYR A 43 1.49 -7.22 9.64
C TYR A 43 2.06 -8.21 8.61
N PRO A 44 1.32 -9.27 8.24
CA PRO A 44 1.69 -10.11 7.11
C PRO A 44 1.51 -9.33 5.81
N MET A 45 2.61 -9.01 5.13
CA MET A 45 2.59 -8.60 3.73
C MET A 45 3.10 -9.75 2.87
N ILE A 46 2.28 -10.23 1.95
CA ILE A 46 2.61 -11.33 1.04
C ILE A 46 2.49 -10.86 -0.40
N VAL A 47 3.06 -11.62 -1.34
CA VAL A 47 2.97 -11.32 -2.77
C VAL A 47 2.20 -12.42 -3.47
N GLY A 48 1.01 -12.10 -3.97
CA GLY A 48 0.17 -13.07 -4.66
C GLY A 48 0.84 -13.63 -5.91
N SER A 49 0.93 -14.96 -6.01
CA SER A 49 1.73 -15.64 -7.04
C SER A 49 1.29 -15.41 -8.48
N GLN A 50 0.00 -15.13 -8.73
CA GLN A 50 -0.53 -15.02 -10.09
C GLN A 50 -0.22 -13.68 -10.76
N TYR A 51 -0.14 -12.59 -9.98
CA TYR A 51 -0.02 -11.21 -10.50
C TYR A 51 1.05 -10.38 -9.79
N ALA A 52 1.77 -10.99 -8.84
CA ALA A 52 2.75 -10.35 -7.98
C ALA A 52 2.24 -9.07 -7.30
N ILE A 53 0.95 -9.07 -6.93
CA ILE A 53 0.30 -7.99 -6.19
C ILE A 53 0.63 -8.16 -4.70
N PRO A 54 1.13 -7.12 -4.03
CA PRO A 54 1.34 -7.16 -2.58
C PRO A 54 0.01 -7.05 -1.85
N PHE A 55 -0.26 -7.99 -0.94
CA PHE A 55 -1.42 -7.97 -0.06
C PHE A 55 -0.97 -7.77 1.38
N LEU A 56 -1.44 -6.70 2.02
CA LEU A 56 -1.29 -6.50 3.47
C LEU A 56 -2.51 -7.06 4.20
N LEU A 57 -2.32 -8.10 5.00
CA LEU A 57 -3.42 -8.77 5.70
C LEU A 57 -3.64 -8.13 7.07
N PHE A 58 -4.91 -7.92 7.45
CA PHE A 58 -5.25 -7.31 8.75
C PHE A 58 -5.12 -8.31 9.92
N ILE A 59 -3.89 -8.73 10.21
CA ILE A 59 -3.53 -9.57 11.36
C ILE A 59 -2.42 -8.88 12.15
N GLU A 60 -2.81 -8.06 13.12
CA GLU A 60 -1.85 -7.35 13.98
C GLU A 60 -0.92 -8.32 14.73
N GLY A 61 0.37 -7.99 14.76
CA GLY A 61 1.39 -8.73 15.52
C GLY A 61 2.00 -9.94 14.79
N LYS A 62 1.54 -10.26 13.58
CA LYS A 62 2.13 -11.30 12.72
C LYS A 62 2.92 -10.66 11.56
N GLY A 63 3.91 -11.36 11.01
CA GLY A 63 4.68 -10.87 9.86
C GLY A 63 5.75 -9.86 10.25
N GLU A 64 5.85 -8.76 9.51
CA GLU A 64 6.94 -7.78 9.64
C GLU A 64 6.43 -6.36 9.85
N ASN A 65 7.33 -5.47 10.27
CA ASN A 65 7.09 -4.03 10.24
C ASN A 65 7.23 -3.55 8.79
N VAL A 66 6.11 -3.34 8.11
CA VAL A 66 6.07 -3.15 6.66
C VAL A 66 6.52 -1.75 6.29
N GLU A 67 7.46 -1.65 5.34
CA GLU A 67 8.01 -0.40 4.82
C GLU A 67 7.12 0.20 3.72
N GLY A 68 7.09 1.52 3.68
CA GLY A 68 6.31 2.25 2.68
C GLY A 68 6.49 3.76 2.75
N GLU A 69 5.59 4.44 2.07
CA GLU A 69 5.61 5.88 1.83
C GLU A 69 4.33 6.54 2.36
N VAL A 70 4.48 7.70 2.98
CA VAL A 70 3.37 8.50 3.51
C VAL A 70 3.09 9.68 2.57
N TYR A 71 1.83 9.82 2.20
CA TYR A 71 1.33 10.90 1.36
C TYR A 71 0.23 11.66 2.09
N GLU A 72 0.24 12.98 1.97
CA GLU A 72 -0.90 13.83 2.30
C GLU A 72 -1.73 14.06 1.04
N ILE A 73 -3.01 13.71 1.10
CA ILE A 73 -3.93 13.78 -0.04
C ILE A 73 -5.21 14.54 0.34
N ASP A 74 -5.95 15.03 -0.66
CA ASP A 74 -7.29 15.57 -0.44
C ASP A 74 -8.41 14.51 -0.56
N ASP A 75 -9.65 14.93 -0.34
CA ASP A 75 -10.84 14.09 -0.42
C ASP A 75 -11.03 13.46 -1.81
N ASP A 76 -10.74 14.21 -2.88
CA ASP A 76 -10.89 13.73 -4.26
C ASP A 76 -9.90 12.60 -4.56
N LYS A 77 -8.62 12.78 -4.18
CA LYS A 77 -7.60 11.73 -4.28
C LYS A 77 -7.93 10.54 -3.41
N PHE A 78 -8.46 10.77 -2.21
CA PHE A 78 -8.82 9.66 -1.33
C PHE A 78 -9.95 8.81 -1.92
N ALA A 79 -10.97 9.44 -2.51
CA ALA A 79 -12.04 8.74 -3.20
C ALA A 79 -11.55 7.98 -4.44
N ALA A 80 -10.59 8.53 -5.19
CA ALA A 80 -9.96 7.84 -6.32
C ALA A 80 -9.19 6.59 -5.88
N LEU A 81 -8.46 6.66 -4.76
CA LEU A 81 -7.79 5.50 -4.17
C LEU A 81 -8.80 4.46 -3.65
N ASP A 82 -9.89 4.88 -3.01
CA ASP A 82 -10.96 3.96 -2.58
C ASP A 82 -11.53 3.16 -3.77
N TYR A 83 -11.77 3.84 -4.90
CA TYR A 83 -12.25 3.18 -6.12
C TYR A 83 -11.22 2.19 -6.70
N LEU A 84 -9.93 2.58 -6.74
CA LEU A 84 -8.85 1.73 -7.24
C LEU A 84 -8.69 0.45 -6.41
N GLU A 85 -8.74 0.57 -5.08
CA GLU A 85 -8.56 -0.53 -4.13
C GLU A 85 -9.85 -1.35 -3.94
N ALA A 86 -10.89 -1.06 -4.72
CA ALA A 86 -12.22 -1.67 -4.61
C ALA A 86 -12.75 -1.67 -3.16
N TYR A 87 -12.58 -0.55 -2.46
CA TYR A 87 -13.09 -0.35 -1.11
C TYR A 87 -14.62 -0.23 -1.10
N PRO A 88 -15.33 -0.85 -0.13
CA PRO A 88 -14.84 -1.70 0.96
C PRO A 88 -14.86 -3.21 0.64
N ASP A 89 -15.13 -3.59 -0.60
CA ASP A 89 -15.44 -4.98 -0.98
C ASP A 89 -14.21 -5.88 -1.00
N LEU A 90 -13.09 -5.40 -1.59
CA LEU A 90 -11.82 -6.12 -1.64
C LEU A 90 -10.90 -5.71 -0.47
N TYR A 91 -10.48 -4.45 -0.46
CA TYR A 91 -9.71 -3.87 0.63
C TYR A 91 -10.59 -3.07 1.57
N ASN A 92 -10.27 -3.13 2.86
CA ASN A 92 -10.79 -2.21 3.86
C ASN A 92 -9.67 -1.26 4.32
N ARG A 93 -10.00 -0.06 4.77
CA ARG A 93 -9.00 0.90 5.24
C ARG A 93 -9.03 1.03 6.76
N HIS A 94 -7.88 0.94 7.38
CA HIS A 94 -7.70 1.14 8.82
C HIS A 94 -6.70 2.25 9.07
N LYS A 95 -6.93 3.01 10.15
CA LYS A 95 -5.97 4.02 10.60
C LYS A 95 -4.99 3.38 11.57
N ILE A 96 -3.70 3.44 11.26
CA ILE A 96 -2.63 2.84 12.06
C ILE A 96 -1.47 3.81 12.21
N GLY A 97 -0.66 3.58 13.25
CA GLY A 97 0.60 4.30 13.45
C GLY A 97 1.71 3.82 12.50
N ILE A 98 2.35 4.77 11.84
CA ILE A 98 3.54 4.60 11.01
C ILE A 98 4.71 5.30 11.70
N ALA A 99 5.77 4.56 11.99
CA ALA A 99 7.03 5.10 12.47
C ALA A 99 7.78 5.71 11.28
N MET A 100 7.94 7.03 11.27
CA MET A 100 8.64 7.74 10.21
C MET A 100 10.14 7.42 10.27
N THR A 101 10.74 7.11 9.11
CA THR A 101 12.17 6.83 8.98
C THR A 101 12.89 7.93 8.21
N HIS A 102 12.22 8.53 7.21
CA HIS A 102 12.77 9.60 6.39
C HIS A 102 11.73 10.69 6.10
N ASP A 103 12.19 11.92 5.92
CA ASP A 103 11.36 13.08 5.55
C ASP A 103 11.07 13.15 4.04
N GLU A 104 10.35 14.19 3.62
CA GLU A 104 10.01 14.47 2.21
C GLU A 104 11.24 14.70 1.30
N HIS A 105 12.41 14.95 1.89
CA HIS A 105 13.69 15.10 1.20
C HIS A 105 14.56 13.84 1.28
N ARG A 106 14.03 12.74 1.83
CA ARG A 106 14.73 11.47 2.08
C ARG A 106 15.89 11.58 3.08
N ASN A 107 15.86 12.56 3.98
CA ASN A 107 16.79 12.61 5.10
C ASN A 107 16.22 11.78 6.27
N PRO A 108 17.07 11.08 7.05
CA PRO A 108 16.62 10.40 8.25
C PRO A 108 15.95 11.36 9.23
N VAL A 109 14.81 10.95 9.80
CA VAL A 109 14.13 11.72 10.85
C VAL A 109 14.53 11.25 12.24
N ASN A 110 14.13 12.01 13.26
CA ASN A 110 14.35 11.59 14.64
C ASN A 110 13.56 10.31 14.96
N PRO A 111 14.19 9.30 15.57
CA PRO A 111 13.49 8.10 16.01
C PRO A 111 12.32 8.44 16.94
N GLY A 112 11.17 7.79 16.72
CA GLY A 112 9.98 7.94 17.55
C GLY A 112 8.94 8.93 17.00
N GLU A 113 9.18 9.57 15.85
CA GLU A 113 8.12 10.25 15.12
C GLU A 113 7.10 9.23 14.58
N ILE A 114 5.85 9.32 15.04
CA ILE A 114 4.76 8.45 14.59
C ILE A 114 3.66 9.31 13.94
N ARG A 115 3.16 8.86 12.79
CA ARG A 115 2.02 9.46 12.08
C ARG A 115 0.88 8.45 12.00
N GLU A 116 -0.34 8.91 12.26
CA GLU A 116 -1.55 8.10 12.07
C GLU A 116 -2.01 8.20 10.61
N CYS A 117 -1.86 7.10 9.86
CA CYS A 117 -2.12 7.04 8.43
C CYS A 117 -3.23 6.02 8.12
N TRP A 118 -4.02 6.32 7.09
CA TRP A 118 -4.92 5.33 6.48
C TRP A 118 -4.12 4.33 5.66
N VAL A 119 -4.44 3.05 5.80
CA VAL A 119 -3.79 1.95 5.09
C VAL A 119 -4.86 0.97 4.61
N TYR A 120 -4.74 0.53 3.36
CA TYR A 120 -5.62 -0.48 2.78
C TYR A 120 -5.13 -1.89 3.14
N PHE A 121 -6.02 -2.69 3.73
CA PHE A 121 -5.80 -4.06 4.13
C PHE A 121 -6.75 -5.00 3.39
N LEU A 122 -6.22 -6.13 2.95
CA LEU A 122 -7.05 -7.22 2.46
C LEU A 122 -7.74 -7.87 3.66
N THR A 123 -9.07 -7.87 3.67
CA THR A 123 -9.86 -8.40 4.79
C THR A 123 -10.47 -9.77 4.49
N GLN A 124 -10.66 -10.09 3.22
CA GLN A 124 -11.12 -11.40 2.76
C GLN A 124 -9.97 -12.09 2.03
N TYR A 125 -9.39 -13.11 2.65
CA TYR A 125 -8.28 -13.88 2.08
C TYR A 125 -8.47 -15.36 2.34
N LYS A 126 -7.95 -16.17 1.42
CA LYS A 126 -7.96 -17.63 1.59
C LYS A 126 -6.89 -18.03 2.63
N PRO A 127 -7.13 -19.05 3.47
CA PRO A 127 -6.17 -19.44 4.51
C PRO A 127 -4.76 -19.75 4.00
N GLU A 128 -4.63 -20.27 2.78
CA GLU A 128 -3.37 -20.63 2.13
C GLU A 128 -2.47 -19.41 1.89
N MET A 129 -3.06 -18.21 1.82
CA MET A 129 -2.30 -16.95 1.73
C MET A 129 -1.43 -16.73 2.97
N LEU A 130 -1.81 -17.28 4.13
CA LEU A 130 -1.04 -17.18 5.37
C LEU A 130 0.19 -18.07 5.43
N GLU A 131 0.35 -18.98 4.48
CA GLU A 131 1.50 -19.88 4.35
C GLU A 131 2.62 -19.26 3.51
N GLN A 132 2.32 -18.18 2.79
CA GLN A 132 3.30 -17.47 1.97
C GLN A 132 4.32 -16.71 2.84
N PRO A 133 5.57 -16.55 2.35
CA PRO A 133 6.57 -15.78 3.05
C PRO A 133 6.12 -14.32 3.21
N CYS A 134 6.27 -13.80 4.43
CA CYS A 134 6.03 -12.39 4.69
C CYS A 134 7.26 -11.57 4.27
N ILE A 135 7.02 -10.49 3.54
CA ILE A 135 8.06 -9.55 3.13
C ILE A 135 7.93 -8.23 3.90
N LYS A 136 9.06 -7.55 4.09
CA LYS A 136 9.09 -6.24 4.76
C LYS A 136 8.82 -5.09 3.78
N ASN A 137 9.33 -5.20 2.56
CA ASN A 137 9.28 -4.15 1.54
C ASN A 137 9.01 -4.78 0.17
N TYR A 138 7.96 -4.31 -0.50
CA TYR A 138 7.60 -4.75 -1.84
C TYR A 138 8.43 -4.04 -2.91
N SER A 139 8.82 -4.77 -3.96
CA SER A 139 9.36 -4.23 -5.21
C SER A 139 8.85 -5.05 -6.38
N SER A 140 8.27 -4.44 -7.42
CA SER A 140 7.83 -5.17 -8.61
C SER A 140 9.00 -5.82 -9.39
N ILE A 141 10.22 -5.37 -9.12
CA ILE A 141 11.47 -5.95 -9.63
C ILE A 141 12.15 -6.67 -8.46
N SER A 142 11.94 -7.98 -8.36
CA SER A 142 12.49 -8.82 -7.31
C SER A 142 12.88 -10.19 -7.87
N ASP A 143 13.92 -10.80 -7.29
CA ASP A 143 14.26 -12.20 -7.55
C ASP A 143 13.37 -13.17 -6.73
N ASP A 144 12.62 -12.65 -5.75
CA ASP A 144 11.84 -13.46 -4.79
C ASP A 144 10.42 -13.79 -5.27
N HIS A 145 9.90 -13.10 -6.28
CA HIS A 145 8.55 -13.31 -6.83
C HIS A 145 8.48 -12.95 -8.32
N PRO A 146 7.50 -13.47 -9.09
CA PRO A 146 7.31 -13.09 -10.49
C PRO A 146 7.10 -11.57 -10.66
N PRO A 147 7.30 -11.01 -11.87
CA PRO A 147 7.05 -9.60 -12.12
C PRO A 147 5.56 -9.26 -12.01
N TYR A 148 5.28 -8.01 -11.65
CA TYR A 148 3.92 -7.46 -11.62
C TYR A 148 3.27 -7.48 -13.01
N VAL A 149 1.98 -7.80 -13.06
CA VAL A 149 1.16 -7.79 -14.29
C VAL A 149 0.05 -6.75 -14.11
N GLU A 150 -0.14 -5.87 -15.11
CA GLU A 150 -1.09 -4.76 -15.04
C GLU A 150 -2.57 -5.19 -15.13
N ASN A 151 -3.46 -4.37 -14.55
CA ASN A 151 -4.91 -4.62 -14.46
C ASN A 151 -5.63 -4.77 -15.82
N GLU A 152 -5.10 -4.21 -16.92
CA GLU A 152 -5.72 -4.35 -18.25
C GLU A 152 -5.74 -5.81 -18.73
N ASP A 153 -4.77 -6.62 -18.29
CA ASP A 153 -4.74 -8.05 -18.56
C ASP A 153 -5.69 -8.85 -17.65
N LEU A 154 -6.10 -8.32 -16.49
CA LEU A 154 -6.95 -9.03 -15.52
C LEU A 154 -8.41 -9.15 -15.95
N ARG A 155 -8.97 -8.08 -16.56
CA ARG A 155 -10.36 -8.09 -17.06
C ARG A 155 -10.58 -9.09 -18.19
N ALA A 156 -9.52 -9.50 -18.89
CA ALA A 156 -9.58 -10.52 -19.92
C ALA A 156 -9.69 -11.96 -19.37
N TYR A 157 -9.36 -12.18 -18.09
CA TYR A 157 -9.40 -13.50 -17.45
C TYR A 157 -10.58 -13.70 -16.49
N GLU A 158 -11.20 -12.63 -16.00
CA GLU A 158 -12.47 -12.70 -15.25
C GLU A 158 -13.67 -13.10 -16.13
N GLU A 159 -13.52 -13.13 -17.47
CA GLU A 159 -14.52 -13.71 -18.39
C GLU A 159 -14.45 -15.26 -18.51
N ILE A 160 -13.61 -15.94 -17.71
CA ILE A 160 -13.42 -17.41 -17.76
C ILE A 160 -13.73 -18.11 -16.42
N GLU A 161 -14.66 -17.59 -15.61
CA GLU A 161 -15.39 -18.42 -14.61
C GLU A 161 -16.91 -18.42 -14.83
#